data_AF-A0A1D8RE97-F1
#
_entry.id   AF-A0A1D8RE97-F1
#
_cell.length_a   1.000
_cell.length_b   1.000
_cell.length_c   1.000
_cell.angle_alpha   90.00
_cell.angle_beta   90.00
_cell.angle_gamma   90.00
#
_symmetry.space_group_name_H-M   'P 1'
#
loop_
_entity.id
_entity.type
_entity.pdbx_description
1 polymer ?
#
loop_
_entity_poly.entity_id
_entity_poly.type
_entity_poly.pdbx_seq_one_letter_code
_entity_poly.pdbx_strand_id
1 'polypeptide(L)'
;MMKLYAFLFINMLSMVSLPIQANNLDSVAIHATEKSRWAITVGDKHLFIKSFELIVTQLSKDSIDLSEHCFKAYTTDQNEYDLDSVDEVLSTGVLVFGKSIRGVVSFSSDEEHIHKASLVRITKNC
;
A
#
# COMPACT_ATOMS: atom_id res chain seq x y z
N MET A 1 43.57 0.47 -43.21
CA MET A 1 43.59 0.53 -41.73
C MET A 1 42.27 1.12 -41.20
N MET A 2 41.14 0.42 -41.39
CA MET A 2 39.81 0.93 -40.96
C MET A 2 38.87 -0.17 -40.42
N LYS A 3 39.32 -1.44 -40.39
CA LYS A 3 38.50 -2.57 -39.94
C LYS A 3 38.75 -3.00 -38.50
N LEU A 4 39.75 -2.43 -37.82
CA LEU A 4 40.14 -2.81 -36.46
C LEU A 4 39.43 -2.00 -35.36
N TYR A 5 38.94 -0.79 -35.68
CA TYR A 5 38.23 0.06 -34.72
C TYR A 5 36.72 -0.24 -34.61
N ALA A 6 36.13 -0.86 -35.63
CA ALA A 6 34.70 -1.18 -35.63
C ALA A 6 34.32 -2.30 -34.65
N PHE A 7 35.27 -3.19 -34.30
CA PHE A 7 35.01 -4.29 -33.38
C PHE A 7 35.16 -3.92 -31.89
N LEU A 8 35.78 -2.78 -31.57
CA LEU A 8 36.01 -2.37 -30.18
C LEU A 8 34.84 -1.61 -29.54
N PHE A 9 33.82 -1.21 -30.31
CA PHE A 9 32.66 -0.48 -29.77
C PHE A 9 31.44 -1.34 -29.38
N ILE A 10 31.46 -2.66 -29.63
CA ILE A 10 30.27 -3.52 -29.48
C ILE A 10 30.17 -4.20 -28.09
N ASN A 11 31.19 -4.13 -27.23
CA ASN A 11 31.22 -4.87 -25.95
C ASN A 11 30.88 -4.05 -24.69
N MET A 12 30.43 -2.80 -24.81
CA MET A 12 30.16 -1.92 -23.64
C MET A 12 28.68 -1.85 -23.24
N LEU A 13 27.88 -2.84 -23.65
CA LEU A 13 26.43 -2.88 -23.37
C LEU A 13 26.01 -4.19 -22.68
N SER A 14 26.79 -4.66 -21.72
CA SER A 14 26.39 -5.75 -20.83
C SER A 14 26.65 -5.37 -19.39
N MET A 15 25.62 -5.55 -18.55
CA MET A 15 25.63 -5.46 -17.09
C MET A 15 25.40 -4.09 -16.47
N VAL A 16 24.23 -3.50 -16.73
CA VAL A 16 23.51 -2.79 -15.66
C VAL A 16 22.28 -3.62 -15.33
N SER A 17 22.49 -4.70 -14.57
CA SER A 17 21.38 -5.39 -13.89
C SER A 17 20.98 -4.52 -12.71
N LEU A 18 19.94 -3.70 -12.88
CA LEU A 18 19.26 -3.08 -11.75
C LEU A 18 18.72 -4.23 -10.89
N PRO A 19 19.10 -4.36 -9.60
CA PRO A 19 18.42 -5.28 -8.73
C PRO A 19 16.98 -4.78 -8.62
N ILE A 20 16.05 -5.50 -9.25
CA ILE A 20 14.63 -5.32 -8.98
C ILE A 20 14.45 -5.84 -7.55
N GLN A 21 14.43 -4.92 -6.60
CA GLN A 21 14.15 -5.24 -5.21
C GLN A 21 12.70 -5.68 -5.14
N ALA A 22 12.49 -6.98 -4.99
CA ALA A 22 11.15 -7.56 -4.89
C ALA A 22 10.41 -6.86 -3.74
N ASN A 23 9.23 -6.32 -4.04
CA ASN A 23 8.42 -5.64 -3.03
C ASN A 23 7.88 -6.72 -2.09
N ASN A 24 8.40 -6.80 -0.87
CA ASN A 24 8.06 -7.83 0.12
C ASN A 24 6.61 -7.73 0.65
N LEU A 25 5.81 -6.79 0.14
CA LEU A 25 4.41 -6.60 0.53
C LEU A 25 3.51 -7.78 0.14
N ASP A 26 3.91 -8.58 -0.86
CA ASP A 26 3.19 -9.82 -1.23
C ASP A 26 3.14 -10.85 -0.08
N SER A 27 3.99 -10.67 0.94
CA SER A 27 4.00 -11.48 2.15
C SER A 27 3.16 -10.92 3.30
N VAL A 28 2.49 -9.78 3.12
CA VAL A 28 1.59 -9.20 4.12
C VAL A 28 0.15 -9.61 3.84
N ALA A 29 -0.45 -10.35 4.75
CA ALA A 29 -1.89 -10.61 4.73
C ALA A 29 -2.64 -9.52 5.49
N ILE A 30 -3.65 -8.92 4.84
CA ILE A 30 -4.57 -7.97 5.45
C ILE A 30 -5.95 -8.59 5.48
N HIS A 31 -6.48 -8.77 6.69
CA HIS A 31 -7.89 -9.07 6.89
C HIS A 31 -8.59 -7.79 7.30
N ALA A 32 -9.47 -7.27 6.43
CA ALA A 32 -10.20 -6.02 6.66
C ALA A 32 -11.67 -6.31 6.93
N THR A 33 -12.15 -5.93 8.10
CA THR A 33 -13.56 -6.00 8.48
C THR A 33 -14.15 -4.60 8.46
N GLU A 34 -15.23 -4.39 7.71
CA GLU A 34 -15.94 -3.10 7.74
C GLU A 34 -16.41 -2.79 9.16
N LYS A 35 -16.06 -1.62 9.68
CA LYS A 35 -16.42 -1.17 11.03
C LYS A 35 -17.53 -0.14 11.00
N SER A 36 -17.45 0.87 10.13
CA SER A 36 -18.50 1.87 9.97
C SER A 36 -18.47 2.56 8.61
N ARG A 37 -19.63 3.13 8.25
CA ARG A 37 -19.83 4.04 7.12
C ARG A 37 -20.68 5.21 7.57
N TRP A 38 -20.24 6.42 7.28
CA TRP A 38 -20.94 7.64 7.68
C TRP A 38 -20.53 8.80 6.77
N ALA A 39 -21.18 9.94 6.93
CA ALA A 39 -20.87 11.15 6.19
C ALA A 39 -20.95 12.38 7.10
N ILE A 40 -20.18 13.41 6.76
CA ILE A 40 -20.22 14.74 7.36
C ILE A 40 -20.74 15.72 6.31
N THR A 41 -21.59 16.67 6.72
CA THR A 41 -22.00 17.80 5.88
C THR A 41 -21.75 19.10 6.63
N VAL A 42 -21.05 20.05 5.99
CA VAL A 42 -20.77 21.39 6.53
C VAL A 42 -21.02 22.41 5.43
N GLY A 43 -22.12 23.16 5.54
CA GLY A 43 -22.59 24.03 4.46
C GLY A 43 -22.87 23.19 3.21
N ASP A 44 -22.25 23.58 2.08
CA ASP A 44 -22.39 22.87 0.80
C ASP A 44 -21.35 21.77 0.59
N LYS A 45 -20.46 21.56 1.58
CA LYS A 45 -19.44 20.51 1.52
C LYS A 45 -19.93 19.24 2.19
N HIS A 46 -19.52 18.11 1.64
CA HIS A 46 -19.75 16.80 2.22
C HIS A 46 -18.49 15.95 2.17
N LEU A 47 -18.40 14.99 3.07
CA LEU A 47 -17.32 14.03 3.16
C LEU A 47 -17.89 12.68 3.56
N PHE A 48 -17.70 11.67 2.73
CA PHE A 48 -18.05 10.29 3.00
C PHE A 48 -16.86 9.56 3.60
N ILE A 49 -17.11 8.82 4.67
CA ILE A 49 -16.06 8.15 5.44
C ILE A 49 -16.43 6.68 5.58
N LYS A 50 -15.43 5.82 5.36
CA LYS A 50 -15.51 4.38 5.60
C LYS A 50 -14.34 3.94 6.46
N SER A 51 -14.62 3.16 7.50
CA SER A 51 -13.59 2.60 8.38
C SER A 51 -13.57 1.08 8.38
N PHE A 52 -12.38 0.54 8.60
CA PHE A 52 -12.13 -0.90 8.71
C PHE A 52 -11.34 -1.20 9.97
N GLU A 53 -11.69 -2.29 10.64
CA GLU A 53 -10.76 -2.97 11.54
C GLU A 53 -9.84 -3.86 10.69
N LEU A 54 -8.54 -3.64 10.78
CA LEU A 54 -7.53 -4.43 10.11
C LEU A 54 -6.88 -5.40 11.07
N ILE A 55 -6.60 -6.61 10.59
CA ILE A 55 -5.61 -7.51 11.14
C ILE A 55 -4.53 -7.67 10.07
N VAL A 56 -3.32 -7.21 10.37
CA VAL A 56 -2.18 -7.21 9.44
C VAL A 56 -1.18 -8.24 9.93
N THR A 57 -0.80 -9.20 9.07
CA THR A 57 0.04 -10.35 9.43
C THR A 57 1.20 -10.51 8.45
N GLN A 58 2.42 -10.64 8.98
CA GLN A 58 3.60 -10.90 8.17
C GLN A 58 3.80 -12.41 7.97
N LEU A 59 3.71 -12.87 6.72
CA LEU A 59 3.76 -14.29 6.35
C LEU A 59 5.14 -14.75 5.87
N SER A 60 6.10 -13.85 5.60
CA SER A 60 7.49 -14.24 5.31
C SER A 60 8.40 -13.99 6.50
N LYS A 61 9.59 -14.59 6.45
CA LYS A 61 10.65 -14.41 7.46
C LYS A 61 11.24 -12.99 7.47
N ASP A 62 10.98 -12.21 6.43
CA ASP A 62 11.41 -10.83 6.35
C ASP A 62 10.55 -9.97 7.26
N SER A 63 11.16 -8.93 7.83
CA SER A 63 10.44 -7.93 8.60
C SER A 63 10.04 -6.76 7.71
N ILE A 64 8.96 -6.09 8.08
CA ILE A 64 8.48 -4.88 7.41
C ILE A 64 8.40 -3.75 8.43
N ASP A 65 9.04 -2.63 8.12
CA ASP A 65 8.84 -1.38 8.87
C ASP A 65 7.54 -0.73 8.37
N LEU A 66 6.57 -0.60 9.26
CA LEU A 66 5.26 -0.04 8.93
C LEU A 66 5.31 1.46 8.68
N SER A 67 6.34 2.16 9.17
CA SER A 67 6.51 3.59 8.94
C SER A 67 6.90 3.94 7.50
N GLU A 68 7.38 2.96 6.73
CA GLU A 68 7.70 3.10 5.30
C GLU A 68 6.51 2.82 4.38
N HIS A 69 5.33 2.57 4.96
CA HIS A 69 4.16 2.10 4.23
C HIS A 69 2.87 2.78 4.71
N CYS A 70 1.85 2.77 3.86
CA CYS A 70 0.50 3.21 4.20
C CYS A 70 -0.55 2.22 3.70
N PHE A 71 -1.78 2.40 4.15
CA PHE A 71 -2.92 1.63 3.64
C PHE A 71 -3.67 2.45 2.60
N LYS A 72 -4.19 1.77 1.57
CA LYS A 72 -5.18 2.32 0.65
C LYS A 72 -6.39 1.41 0.59
N ALA A 73 -7.56 2.01 0.43
CA ALA A 73 -8.78 1.27 0.18
C ALA A 73 -9.06 1.21 -1.32
N TYR A 74 -9.64 0.09 -1.76
CA TYR A 74 -9.97 -0.16 -3.15
C TYR A 74 -11.40 -0.68 -3.25
N THR A 75 -12.10 -0.21 -4.26
CA THR A 75 -13.34 -0.81 -4.74
C THR A 75 -13.03 -1.99 -5.66
N THR A 76 -14.04 -2.81 -5.98
CA THR A 76 -13.88 -3.96 -6.88
C THR A 76 -13.56 -3.56 -8.32
N ASP A 77 -13.92 -2.33 -8.71
CA ASP A 77 -13.57 -1.69 -9.98
C ASP A 77 -12.25 -0.89 -9.93
N GLN A 78 -11.46 -1.06 -8.87
CA GLN A 78 -10.10 -0.52 -8.70
C GLN A 78 -9.99 1.00 -8.51
N ASN A 79 -11.05 1.68 -8.10
CA ASN A 79 -10.90 3.05 -7.58
C ASN A 79 -10.13 3.01 -6.26
N GLU A 80 -9.17 3.91 -6.10
CA GLU A 80 -8.27 3.98 -4.96
C GLU A 80 -8.65 5.14 -4.04
N TYR A 81 -8.55 4.92 -2.74
CA TYR A 81 -8.82 5.93 -1.72
C TYR A 81 -7.67 5.99 -0.72
N ASP A 82 -7.18 7.21 -0.51
CA ASP A 82 -6.10 7.47 0.42
C ASP A 82 -6.58 7.45 1.87
N LEU A 83 -5.64 7.12 2.75
CA LEU A 83 -5.84 7.00 4.17
C LEU A 83 -6.16 8.38 4.79
N ASP A 84 -7.21 8.42 5.60
CA ASP A 84 -7.63 9.61 6.33
C ASP A 84 -7.12 9.59 7.77
N SER A 85 -7.25 8.45 8.45
CA SER A 85 -6.65 8.23 9.77
C SER A 85 -6.32 6.75 10.01
N VAL A 86 -5.42 6.51 10.96
CA VAL A 86 -4.94 5.17 11.30
C VAL A 86 -4.54 5.10 12.77
N ASP A 87 -4.87 3.99 13.42
CA ASP A 87 -4.37 3.69 14.76
C ASP A 87 -2.84 3.56 14.73
N GLU A 88 -2.15 4.20 15.66
CA GLU A 88 -0.68 4.32 15.69
C GLU A 88 0.06 2.98 15.51
N VAL A 89 -0.48 1.90 16.09
CA VAL A 89 0.06 0.54 16.02
C VAL A 89 0.17 0.01 14.59
N LEU A 90 -0.62 0.52 13.65
CA LEU A 90 -0.58 0.16 12.24
C LEU A 90 0.36 1.06 11.41
N SER A 91 0.86 2.15 11.98
CA SER A 91 1.70 3.15 11.29
C SER A 91 3.15 3.18 11.78
N THR A 92 3.47 2.42 12.82
CA THR A 92 4.78 2.45 13.47
C THR A 92 5.27 1.07 13.82
N GLY A 93 6.59 0.94 13.96
CA GLY A 93 7.23 -0.30 14.39
C GLY A 93 7.39 -1.33 13.27
N VAL A 94 7.92 -2.48 13.67
CA VAL A 94 8.35 -3.53 12.75
C VAL A 94 7.45 -4.75 12.89
N LEU A 95 6.77 -5.12 11.80
CA LEU A 95 6.01 -6.35 11.72
C LEU A 95 6.95 -7.50 11.34
N VAL A 96 7.10 -8.45 12.26
CA VAL A 96 7.96 -9.63 12.08
C VAL A 96 7.15 -10.89 11.77
N PHE A 97 7.79 -11.89 11.19
CA PHE A 97 7.18 -13.15 10.80
C PHE A 97 6.22 -13.76 11.83
N GLY A 98 5.04 -14.13 11.37
CA GLY A 98 4.00 -14.80 12.15
C GLY A 98 3.33 -13.91 13.20
N LYS A 99 3.71 -12.63 13.32
CA LYS A 99 3.01 -11.67 14.17
C LYS A 99 1.88 -11.01 13.40
N SER A 100 0.81 -10.77 14.15
CA SER A 100 -0.33 -10.00 13.70
C SER A 100 -0.49 -8.78 14.60
N ILE A 101 -0.79 -7.65 13.98
CA ILE A 101 -1.22 -6.44 14.66
C ILE A 101 -2.66 -6.13 14.25
N ARG A 102 -3.38 -5.47 15.15
CA ARG A 102 -4.78 -5.09 14.94
C ARG A 102 -4.93 -3.61 15.21
N GLY A 103 -5.68 -2.93 14.36
CA GLY A 103 -6.04 -1.53 14.54
C GLY A 103 -7.12 -1.11 13.56
N VAL A 104 -7.51 0.15 13.64
CA VAL A 104 -8.53 0.75 12.81
C VAL A 104 -7.90 1.72 11.82
N VAL A 105 -8.45 1.74 10.61
CA VAL A 105 -8.15 2.74 9.59
C VAL A 105 -9.45 3.41 9.14
N SER A 106 -9.40 4.69 8.78
CA SER A 106 -10.46 5.39 8.05
C SER A 106 -9.94 5.88 6.71
N PHE A 107 -10.84 5.89 5.74
CA PHE A 107 -10.65 6.49 4.42
C PHE A 107 -11.78 7.48 4.20
N SER A 108 -11.49 8.59 3.52
CA SER A 108 -12.48 9.65 3.26
C SER A 108 -12.44 10.13 1.80
N SER A 109 -13.58 10.58 1.29
CA SER A 109 -13.73 11.15 -0.05
C SER A 109 -14.96 12.05 -0.10
N ASP A 110 -14.96 13.06 -0.95
CA ASP A 110 -16.15 13.84 -1.30
C ASP A 110 -17.13 13.03 -2.17
N GLU A 111 -16.74 11.88 -2.71
CA GLU A 111 -17.62 10.99 -3.46
C GLU A 111 -18.16 9.83 -2.61
N GLU A 112 -19.47 9.57 -2.68
CA GLU A 112 -20.11 8.44 -1.98
C GLU A 112 -19.51 7.09 -2.38
N HIS A 113 -18.86 7.03 -3.55
CA HIS A 113 -18.28 5.82 -4.10
C HIS A 113 -17.29 5.11 -3.16
N ILE A 114 -16.64 5.83 -2.24
CA ILE A 114 -15.80 5.25 -1.19
C ILE A 114 -16.52 4.21 -0.32
N HIS A 115 -17.83 4.32 -0.15
CA HIS A 115 -18.61 3.34 0.62
C HIS A 115 -18.64 1.95 -0.04
N LYS A 116 -18.34 1.86 -1.33
CA LYS A 116 -18.17 0.59 -2.06
C LYS A 116 -16.77 -0.02 -1.93
N ALA A 117 -15.81 0.69 -1.34
CA ALA A 117 -14.49 0.12 -1.09
C ALA A 117 -14.64 -1.14 -0.22
N SER A 118 -14.02 -2.24 -0.63
CA SER A 118 -14.16 -3.56 0.00
C SER A 118 -12.82 -4.28 0.17
N LEU A 119 -11.75 -3.69 -0.34
CA LEU A 119 -10.39 -4.20 -0.25
C LEU A 119 -9.52 -3.14 0.43
N VAL A 120 -8.60 -3.56 1.28
CA VAL A 120 -7.56 -2.69 1.84
C VAL A 120 -6.21 -3.33 1.55
N ARG A 121 -5.27 -2.55 1.05
CA ARG A 121 -3.89 -3.01 0.76
C ARG A 121 -2.88 -2.10 1.42
N ILE A 122 -1.75 -2.68 1.81
CA ILE A 122 -0.57 -1.92 2.20
C ILE A 122 0.24 -1.57 0.94
N THR A 123 0.81 -0.38 0.89
CA THR A 123 1.58 0.13 -0.25
C THR A 123 2.72 1.02 0.23
N LYS A 124 3.76 1.14 -0.59
CA LYS A 124 4.83 2.15 -0.42
C LYS A 124 4.48 3.49 -1.06
N ASN A 125 3.48 3.50 -1.95
CA ASN A 125 3.02 4.72 -2.61
C ASN A 125 1.98 5.40 -1.72
N CYS A 126 2.48 6.20 -0.81
CA CYS A 126 1.74 7.22 -0.08
C CYS A 126 1.92 8.53 -0.87
#